data_AF-A0A3E0DV53-F1
#
_entry.id   AF-A0A3E0DV53-F1
#
_cell.length_a   1.000
_cell.length_b   1.000
_cell.length_c   1.000
_cell.angle_alpha   90.00
_cell.angle_beta   90.00
_cell.angle_gamma   90.00
#
_symmetry.space_group_name_H-M   'P 1'
#
loop_
_entity.id
_entity.type
_entity.pdbx_description
1 polymer ?
#
loop_
_entity_poly.entity_id
_entity_poly.type
_entity_poly.pdbx_seq_one_letter_code
_entity_poly.pdbx_strand_id
1 'polypeptide(L)'
;MSNKIKLISLSRRLRFINFIIDFIGIYFLWGNICYFTFFCFEKIFGFDFQNAQRGKAEVFPNGEINYEDYVNGIIFHIILASTFLISILTYYSILEFYFQKTLGKIVTRSKVVAENGEKATFRKIILRTICRFIPIDWVSFIFSRNGMHDKLSKTKVISD
;
A
#
# COMPACT_ATOMS: atom_id res chain seq x y z
N MET A 1 -24.14 9.01 -32.03
CA MET A 1 -23.00 8.06 -32.09
C MET A 1 -21.88 8.62 -31.20
N SER A 2 -21.69 8.04 -30.00
CA SER A 2 -20.62 8.47 -29.09
C SER A 2 -19.26 8.12 -29.71
N ASN A 3 -18.44 9.14 -29.97
CA ASN A 3 -17.03 8.97 -30.29
C ASN A 3 -16.37 8.26 -29.11
N LYS A 4 -16.29 6.93 -29.15
CA LYS A 4 -15.42 6.16 -28.26
C LYS A 4 -13.99 6.50 -28.66
N ILE A 5 -13.46 7.58 -28.09
CA ILE A 5 -12.02 7.85 -28.06
C ILE A 5 -11.40 6.55 -27.61
N LYS A 6 -10.62 5.91 -28.48
CA LYS A 6 -9.99 4.63 -28.19
C LYS A 6 -8.91 4.89 -27.15
N LEU A 7 -9.28 4.89 -25.88
CA LEU A 7 -8.37 5.12 -24.77
C LEU A 7 -7.27 4.05 -24.86
N ILE A 8 -6.06 4.43 -25.20
CA ILE A 8 -4.93 3.50 -25.26
C ILE A 8 -4.44 3.30 -23.83
N SER A 9 -4.34 2.04 -23.38
CA SER A 9 -3.78 1.78 -22.05
C SER A 9 -2.29 2.07 -22.02
N LEU A 10 -1.84 2.60 -20.89
CA LEU A 10 -0.43 2.89 -20.64
C LEU A 10 0.44 1.65 -20.88
N SER A 11 1.67 1.87 -21.37
CA SER A 11 2.63 0.80 -21.64
C SER A 11 2.94 -0.01 -20.38
N ARG A 12 3.30 -1.30 -20.54
CA ARG A 12 3.66 -2.18 -19.41
C ARG A 12 4.83 -1.62 -18.60
N ARG A 13 5.84 -1.08 -19.30
CA ARG A 13 7.05 -0.51 -18.67
C ARG A 13 6.72 0.69 -17.80
N LEU A 14 5.88 1.62 -18.27
CA LEU A 14 5.47 2.78 -17.48
C LEU A 14 4.60 2.38 -16.29
N ARG A 15 3.76 1.34 -16.42
CA ARG A 15 3.01 0.80 -15.27
C ARG A 15 3.91 0.15 -14.22
N PHE A 16 4.97 -0.53 -14.65
CA PHE A 16 5.97 -1.05 -13.72
C PHE A 16 6.73 0.07 -13.01
N ILE A 17 7.09 1.14 -13.73
CA ILE A 17 7.69 2.34 -13.13
C ILE A 17 6.73 2.99 -12.11
N ASN A 18 5.43 3.10 -12.44
CA ASN A 18 4.42 3.57 -11.49
C ASN A 18 4.43 2.75 -10.21
N PHE A 19 4.45 1.42 -10.34
CA PHE A 19 4.49 0.51 -9.19
C PHE A 19 5.73 0.73 -8.33
N ILE A 20 6.93 0.83 -8.92
CA ILE A 20 8.17 1.07 -8.17
C ILE A 20 8.11 2.40 -7.40
N ILE A 21 7.69 3.48 -8.06
CA ILE A 21 7.64 4.80 -7.42
C ILE A 21 6.59 4.81 -6.31
N ASP A 22 5.41 4.22 -6.55
CA ASP A 22 4.37 4.12 -5.54
C ASP A 22 4.82 3.24 -4.35
N PHE A 23 5.57 2.18 -4.60
CA PHE A 23 6.16 1.34 -3.56
C PHE A 23 7.13 2.14 -2.69
N ILE A 24 8.06 2.88 -3.28
CA ILE A 24 8.97 3.77 -2.55
C ILE A 24 8.19 4.80 -1.72
N GLY A 25 7.17 5.43 -2.32
CA GLY A 25 6.33 6.41 -1.63
C GLY A 25 5.59 5.82 -0.43
N ILE A 26 5.08 4.59 -0.54
CA ILE A 26 4.41 3.88 0.55
C ILE A 26 5.39 3.54 1.67
N TYR A 27 6.58 3.03 1.36
CA TYR A 27 7.60 2.72 2.37
C TYR A 27 8.05 3.97 3.12
N PHE A 28 8.21 5.10 2.40
CA PHE A 28 8.52 6.37 3.02
C PHE A 28 7.40 6.82 3.97
N LEU A 29 6.14 6.78 3.52
CA LEU A 29 4.99 7.12 4.36
C LEU A 29 4.90 6.22 5.61
N TRP A 30 5.00 4.91 5.41
CA TRP A 30 4.93 3.92 6.49
C TRP A 30 6.04 4.13 7.52
N GLY A 31 7.29 4.34 7.07
CA GLY A 31 8.42 4.61 7.96
C GLY A 31 8.21 5.85 8.84
N ASN A 32 7.65 6.94 8.27
CA ASN A 32 7.32 8.14 9.03
C ASN A 32 6.19 7.90 10.05
N ILE A 33 5.16 7.15 9.67
CA ILE A 33 4.05 6.78 10.57
C ILE A 33 4.58 5.93 11.73
N CYS A 34 5.36 4.88 11.44
CA CYS A 34 5.97 4.04 12.47
C CYS A 34 6.85 4.84 13.41
N TYR A 35 7.75 5.67 12.87
CA TYR A 35 8.62 6.52 13.67
C TYR A 35 7.82 7.43 14.62
N PHE A 36 6.78 8.09 14.11
CA PHE A 36 5.92 8.96 14.91
C PHE A 36 5.14 8.17 15.98
N THR A 37 4.56 7.02 15.63
CA THR A 37 3.82 6.17 16.58
C THR A 37 4.74 5.66 17.69
N PHE A 38 5.95 5.18 17.36
CA PHE A 38 6.91 4.71 18.35
C PHE A 38 7.36 5.82 19.28
N PHE A 39 7.72 6.98 18.73
CA PHE A 39 8.11 8.15 19.51
C PHE A 39 7.01 8.59 20.49
N CYS A 40 5.75 8.67 20.03
CA CYS A 40 4.63 9.04 20.89
C CYS A 40 4.35 7.98 21.96
N PHE A 41 4.42 6.69 21.62
CA PHE A 41 4.10 5.62 22.54
C PHE A 41 5.16 5.48 23.64
N GLU A 42 6.45 5.60 23.29
CA GLU A 42 7.55 5.64 24.27
C GLU A 42 7.37 6.80 25.26
N LYS A 43 7.04 8.01 24.75
CA LYS A 43 6.87 9.20 25.59
C LYS A 43 5.65 9.18 26.50
N ILE A 44 4.54 8.60 26.04
CA ILE A 44 3.27 8.60 26.78
C ILE A 44 3.20 7.44 27.77
N PHE A 45 3.66 6.25 27.38
CA PHE A 45 3.49 5.02 28.16
C PHE A 45 4.78 4.51 28.80
N GLY A 46 5.94 5.10 28.48
CA GLY A 46 7.23 4.63 29.00
C GLY A 46 7.63 3.25 28.47
N PHE A 47 7.04 2.82 27.35
CA PHE A 47 7.28 1.50 26.78
C PHE A 47 8.63 1.45 26.07
N ASP A 48 9.50 0.53 26.49
CA ASP A 48 10.83 0.34 25.90
C ASP A 48 10.76 -0.58 24.67
N PHE A 49 10.72 0.05 23.49
CA PHE A 49 10.73 -0.67 22.22
C PHE A 49 12.03 -1.41 21.91
N GLN A 50 13.17 -1.05 22.52
CA GLN A 50 14.43 -1.77 22.29
C GLN A 50 14.39 -3.19 22.88
N ASN A 51 13.70 -3.36 24.01
CA ASN A 51 13.47 -4.68 24.59
C ASN A 51 12.43 -5.47 23.78
N ALA A 52 11.36 -4.82 23.30
CA ALA A 52 10.35 -5.45 22.47
C ALA A 52 10.88 -5.93 21.10
N GLN A 53 11.80 -5.19 20.47
CA GLN A 53 12.44 -5.58 19.21
C GLN A 53 13.41 -6.76 19.35
N ARG A 54 14.01 -6.96 20.54
CA ARG A 54 14.94 -8.06 20.73
C ARG A 54 14.26 -9.42 20.59
N GLY A 55 12.95 -9.53 20.89
CA GLY A 55 12.11 -10.70 20.61
C GLY A 55 12.65 -12.04 21.14
N LYS A 56 13.70 -12.01 21.95
CA LYS A 56 14.26 -13.15 22.63
C LYS A 56 13.53 -13.18 23.95
N ALA A 57 12.67 -14.18 24.12
CA ALA A 57 12.13 -14.46 25.43
C ALA A 57 13.32 -14.55 26.40
N GLU A 58 13.34 -13.70 27.42
CA GLU A 58 14.33 -13.86 28.46
C GLU A 58 14.12 -15.26 29.05
N VAL A 59 15.13 -16.12 28.86
CA VAL A 59 15.15 -17.42 29.50
C VAL A 59 15.66 -17.15 30.90
N PHE A 60 14.78 -17.29 31.88
CA PHE A 60 15.15 -17.17 33.27
C PHE A 60 16.32 -18.13 33.57
N PRO A 61 17.18 -17.85 34.56
CA PRO A 61 18.33 -18.71 34.89
C PRO A 61 17.97 -20.18 35.19
N ASN A 62 16.69 -20.45 35.50
CA ASN A 62 16.12 -21.78 35.73
C ASN A 62 15.69 -22.50 34.43
N GLY A 63 15.85 -21.88 33.25
CA GLY A 63 15.44 -22.43 31.96
C GLY A 63 13.98 -22.12 31.55
N GLU A 64 13.22 -21.38 32.36
CA GLU A 64 11.85 -21.00 32.03
C GLU A 64 11.81 -19.85 31.02
N ILE A 65 10.86 -19.91 30.10
CA ILE A 65 10.67 -18.89 29.06
C ILE A 65 9.77 -17.79 29.61
N ASN A 66 10.20 -16.53 29.52
CA ASN A 66 9.30 -15.40 29.74
C ASN A 66 8.27 -15.30 28.60
N TYR A 67 7.05 -15.78 28.86
CA TYR A 67 5.96 -15.76 27.89
C TYR A 67 5.46 -14.34 27.58
N GLU A 68 5.63 -13.38 28.50
CA GLU A 68 5.22 -11.99 28.28
C GLU A 68 6.05 -11.32 27.18
N ASP A 69 7.36 -11.54 27.15
CA ASP A 69 8.26 -11.02 26.11
C ASP A 69 7.92 -11.59 24.73
N TYR A 70 7.59 -12.89 24.67
CA TYR A 70 7.17 -13.54 23.44
C TYR A 70 5.85 -12.95 22.90
N VAL A 71 4.85 -12.77 23.77
CA VAL A 71 3.57 -12.17 23.41
C VAL A 71 3.76 -10.71 22.97
N ASN A 72 4.58 -9.93 23.66
CA ASN A 72 4.91 -8.54 23.30
C ASN A 72 5.59 -8.47 21.93
N GLY A 73 6.52 -9.39 21.64
CA GLY A 73 7.15 -9.51 20.33
C GLY A 73 6.12 -9.78 19.22
N ILE A 74 5.18 -10.70 19.42
CA ILE A 74 4.11 -10.96 18.44
C ILE A 74 3.23 -9.72 18.24
N ILE A 75 2.80 -9.08 19.32
CA ILE A 75 1.97 -7.86 19.27
C ILE A 75 2.68 -6.77 18.47
N PHE A 76 3.98 -6.58 18.69
CA PHE A 76 4.79 -5.62 17.94
C PHE A 76 4.76 -5.88 16.42
N HIS A 77 4.95 -7.15 16.00
CA HIS A 77 4.88 -7.52 14.59
C HIS A 77 3.47 -7.32 14.00
N ILE A 78 2.41 -7.60 14.78
CA ILE A 78 1.03 -7.35 14.36
C ILE A 78 0.78 -5.85 14.15
N ILE A 79 1.26 -5.00 15.06
CA ILE A 79 1.13 -3.53 14.95
C ILE A 79 1.88 -3.02 13.71
N LEU A 80 3.11 -3.49 13.46
CA LEU A 80 3.87 -3.15 12.26
C LEU A 80 3.16 -3.56 10.97
N ALA A 81 2.63 -4.79 10.91
CA ALA A 81 1.88 -5.26 9.74
C ALA A 81 0.59 -4.45 9.51
N SER A 82 -0.12 -4.13 10.60
CA SER A 82 -1.38 -3.37 10.55
C SER A 82 -1.15 -1.93 10.08
N THR A 83 -0.11 -1.26 10.58
CA THR A 83 0.27 0.10 10.15
C THR A 83 0.70 0.13 8.69
N PHE A 84 1.37 -0.93 8.19
CA PHE A 84 1.71 -1.05 6.77
C PHE A 84 0.46 -1.15 5.89
N LEU A 85 -0.50 -1.99 6.29
CA LEU A 85 -1.77 -2.14 5.58
C LEU A 85 -2.54 -0.81 5.50
N ILE A 86 -2.63 -0.10 6.63
CA ILE A 86 -3.27 1.22 6.71
C ILE A 86 -2.55 2.23 5.80
N SER A 87 -1.22 2.20 5.75
CA SER A 87 -0.43 3.09 4.90
C SER A 87 -0.74 2.88 3.42
N ILE A 88 -0.84 1.62 2.96
CA ILE A 88 -1.24 1.30 1.59
C ILE A 88 -2.65 1.82 1.29
N LEU A 89 -3.61 1.52 2.18
CA LEU A 89 -5.01 1.90 2.00
C LEU A 89 -5.16 3.42 1.92
N THR A 90 -4.55 4.14 2.85
CA THR A 90 -4.58 5.61 2.94
C THR A 90 -3.88 6.23 1.74
N TYR A 91 -2.67 5.77 1.38
CA TYR A 91 -1.91 6.30 0.25
C TYR A 91 -2.70 6.21 -1.06
N TYR A 92 -3.18 5.01 -1.41
CA TYR A 92 -3.89 4.83 -2.68
C TYR A 92 -5.28 5.45 -2.68
N SER A 93 -6.03 5.32 -1.59
CA SER A 93 -7.41 5.82 -1.55
C SER A 93 -7.45 7.35 -1.57
N ILE A 94 -6.60 8.03 -0.80
CA ILE A 94 -6.55 9.50 -0.79
C ILE A 94 -6.05 10.02 -2.14
N LEU A 95 -4.91 9.54 -2.61
CA LEU A 95 -4.30 10.07 -3.84
C LEU A 95 -5.17 9.79 -5.08
N GLU A 96 -5.65 8.56 -5.26
CA GLU A 96 -6.51 8.25 -6.41
C GLU A 96 -7.89 8.93 -6.30
N PHE A 97 -8.45 9.11 -5.11
CA PHE A 97 -9.74 9.81 -4.96
C PHE A 97 -9.65 11.27 -5.39
N TYR A 98 -8.71 12.02 -4.82
CA TYR A 98 -8.60 13.46 -5.09
C TYR A 98 -7.98 13.74 -6.46
N PHE A 99 -6.87 13.08 -6.79
CA PHE A 99 -6.06 13.42 -7.96
C PHE A 99 -6.23 12.47 -9.14
N GLN A 100 -6.89 11.31 -8.95
CA GLN A 100 -6.93 10.22 -9.94
C GLN A 100 -5.54 9.69 -10.30
N LYS A 101 -4.54 10.05 -9.48
CA LYS A 101 -3.13 9.81 -9.68
C LYS A 101 -2.49 9.49 -8.35
N THR A 102 -1.48 8.65 -8.38
CA THR A 102 -0.55 8.37 -7.28
C THR A 102 0.78 9.03 -7.61
N LEU A 103 1.77 9.04 -6.70
CA LEU A 103 3.06 9.68 -6.99
C LEU A 103 3.71 9.10 -8.24
N GLY A 104 3.68 7.77 -8.42
CA GLY A 104 4.16 7.14 -9.64
C GLY A 104 3.47 7.68 -10.88
N LYS A 105 2.14 7.76 -10.84
CA LYS A 105 1.35 8.26 -11.98
C LYS A 105 1.58 9.74 -12.26
N ILE A 106 1.87 10.55 -11.24
CA ILE A 106 2.27 11.96 -11.42
C ILE A 106 3.59 12.02 -12.17
N VAL A 107 4.59 11.24 -11.74
CA VAL A 107 5.92 11.20 -12.37
C VAL A 107 5.84 10.71 -13.82
N THR A 108 5.07 9.66 -14.10
CA THR A 108 4.93 9.14 -15.47
C THR A 108 3.87 9.86 -16.31
N ARG A 109 3.31 10.98 -15.83
CA ARG A 109 2.22 11.73 -16.49
C ARG A 109 1.08 10.83 -16.98
N SER A 110 0.54 10.06 -16.05
CA SER A 110 -0.58 9.15 -16.29
C SER A 110 -1.69 9.37 -15.28
N LYS A 111 -2.91 8.92 -15.61
CA LYS A 111 -4.06 8.97 -14.71
C LYS A 111 -4.92 7.73 -14.82
N VAL A 112 -5.65 7.46 -13.74
CA VAL A 112 -6.74 6.46 -13.71
C VAL A 112 -8.01 7.12 -14.22
N VAL A 113 -8.69 6.43 -15.14
CA VAL A 113 -10.03 6.78 -15.62
C VAL A 113 -10.93 5.55 -15.57
N ALA A 114 -12.24 5.75 -15.56
CA ALA A 114 -13.19 4.68 -15.79
C ALA A 114 -13.10 4.15 -17.24
N GLU A 115 -13.63 2.96 -17.52
CA GLU A 115 -13.64 2.40 -18.88
C GLU A 115 -14.30 3.30 -19.94
N ASN A 116 -15.24 4.15 -19.53
CA ASN A 116 -15.88 5.16 -20.38
C ASN A 116 -15.03 6.43 -20.57
N GLY A 117 -13.87 6.55 -19.93
CA GLY A 117 -12.97 7.70 -19.99
C GLY A 117 -13.26 8.82 -18.98
N GLU A 118 -14.35 8.69 -18.22
CA GLU A 118 -14.70 9.65 -17.18
C GLU A 118 -13.89 9.45 -15.90
N LYS A 119 -14.01 10.40 -14.97
CA LYS A 119 -13.40 10.32 -13.64
C LYS A 119 -13.85 9.03 -12.93
N ALA A 120 -12.92 8.29 -12.34
CA ALA A 120 -13.28 7.09 -11.61
C ALA A 120 -14.04 7.47 -10.32
N THR A 121 -15.22 6.87 -10.14
CA THR A 121 -16.03 7.05 -8.92
C THR A 121 -15.29 6.50 -7.70
N PHE A 122 -15.55 7.06 -6.51
CA PHE A 122 -14.99 6.60 -5.24
C PHE A 122 -15.12 5.08 -5.03
N ARG A 123 -16.28 4.50 -5.34
CA ARG A 123 -16.52 3.05 -5.26
C ARG A 123 -15.54 2.24 -6.12
N LYS A 124 -15.24 2.70 -7.33
CA LYS A 124 -14.26 2.05 -8.21
C LYS A 124 -12.86 2.15 -7.63
N ILE A 125 -12.51 3.29 -7.06
CA ILE A 125 -11.19 3.53 -6.47
C ILE A 125 -10.97 2.63 -5.25
N ILE A 126 -11.94 2.53 -4.34
CA ILE A 126 -11.85 1.60 -3.21
C ILE A 126 -11.70 0.15 -3.70
N LEU A 127 -12.53 -0.27 -4.66
CA LEU A 127 -12.43 -1.62 -5.21
C LEU A 127 -11.05 -1.89 -5.82
N ARG A 128 -10.45 -0.90 -6.52
CA ARG A 128 -9.06 -0.98 -7.00
C ARG A 128 -8.08 -1.19 -5.86
N THR A 129 -8.18 -0.38 -4.81
CA THR A 129 -7.27 -0.46 -3.65
C THR A 129 -7.38 -1.82 -2.96
N ILE A 130 -8.60 -2.34 -2.79
CA ILE A 130 -8.83 -3.67 -2.21
C ILE A 130 -8.24 -4.77 -3.10
N CYS A 131 -8.49 -4.71 -4.41
CA CYS A 131 -7.98 -5.72 -5.35
C CYS A 131 -6.45 -5.74 -5.46
N ARG A 132 -5.74 -4.69 -5.05
CA ARG A 132 -4.26 -4.67 -5.01
C ARG A 132 -3.65 -5.48 -3.87
N PHE A 133 -4.45 -5.85 -2.86
CA PHE A 133 -4.03 -6.77 -1.81
C PHE A 133 -4.05 -8.23 -2.26
N ILE A 134 -4.59 -8.53 -3.45
CA ILE A 134 -4.50 -9.87 -4.04
C ILE A 134 -3.03 -10.09 -4.44
N PRO A 135 -2.30 -11.02 -3.82
CA PRO A 135 -0.84 -11.16 -4.01
C PRO A 135 -0.42 -11.41 -5.47
N ILE A 136 -1.33 -11.97 -6.27
CA ILE A 136 -1.13 -12.31 -7.68
C ILE A 136 -1.22 -11.06 -8.59
N ASP A 137 -1.78 -9.95 -8.10
CA ASP A 137 -1.99 -8.72 -8.88
C ASP A 137 -0.65 -8.07 -9.29
N TRP A 138 0.38 -8.14 -8.46
CA TRP A 138 1.69 -7.54 -8.78
C TRP A 138 2.42 -8.32 -9.88
N VAL A 139 2.23 -9.64 -9.91
CA VAL A 139 2.74 -10.54 -10.96
C VAL A 139 1.94 -10.35 -12.27
N SER A 140 0.67 -9.95 -12.17
CA SER A 140 -0.20 -9.78 -13.34
C SER A 140 0.34 -8.75 -14.35
N PHE A 141 1.17 -7.78 -13.93
CA PHE A 141 1.82 -6.82 -14.83
C PHE A 141 2.86 -7.43 -15.77
N ILE A 142 3.42 -8.59 -15.40
CA ILE A 142 4.36 -9.35 -16.24
C ILE A 142 3.59 -9.97 -17.41
N PHE A 143 2.40 -10.52 -17.13
CA PHE A 143 1.62 -11.32 -18.09
C PHE A 143 0.53 -10.53 -18.83
N SER A 144 0.07 -9.40 -18.30
CA SER A 144 -1.04 -8.64 -18.85
C SER A 144 -0.70 -7.16 -18.92
N ARG A 145 -1.24 -6.47 -19.95
CA ARG A 145 -1.22 -5.01 -19.97
C ARG A 145 -2.00 -4.50 -18.75
N ASN A 146 -3.24 -4.91 -18.56
CA ASN A 146 -4.07 -4.46 -17.44
C ASN A 146 -3.91 -5.34 -16.21
N GLY A 147 -3.73 -4.72 -15.04
CA GLY A 147 -3.69 -5.44 -13.76
C GLY A 147 -5.02 -6.13 -13.45
N MET A 148 -5.03 -7.11 -12.55
CA MET A 148 -6.29 -7.72 -12.09
C MET A 148 -7.19 -6.67 -11.45
N HIS A 149 -6.62 -5.76 -10.66
CA HIS A 149 -7.36 -4.65 -10.07
C HIS A 149 -7.98 -3.70 -11.13
N ASP A 150 -7.33 -3.50 -12.30
CA ASP A 150 -7.90 -2.71 -13.40
C ASP A 150 -9.14 -3.39 -13.99
N LYS A 151 -9.08 -4.72 -14.18
CA LYS A 151 -10.19 -5.53 -14.72
C LYS A 151 -11.37 -5.60 -13.76
N LEU A 152 -11.11 -5.89 -12.48
CA LEU A 152 -12.14 -6.05 -11.46
C LEU A 152 -12.87 -4.73 -11.17
N SER A 153 -12.16 -3.61 -11.23
CA SER A 153 -12.73 -2.28 -10.98
C SER A 153 -13.32 -1.58 -12.20
N LYS A 154 -13.20 -2.15 -13.40
CA LYS A 154 -13.61 -1.53 -14.67
C LYS A 154 -13.02 -0.13 -14.84
N THR A 155 -11.70 -0.05 -14.72
CA THR A 155 -10.91 1.19 -14.87
C THR A 155 -9.66 0.94 -15.72
N LYS A 156 -9.07 2.05 -16.19
CA LYS A 156 -7.93 2.04 -17.10
C LYS A 156 -6.94 3.14 -16.72
N VAL A 157 -5.65 2.86 -16.89
CA VAL A 157 -4.59 3.86 -16.80
C VAL A 157 -4.27 4.36 -18.20
N ILE A 158 -4.36 5.66 -18.41
CA ILE A 158 -4.04 6.35 -19.66
C ILE A 158 -2.93 7.37 -19.43
N SER A 159 -2.16 7.69 -20.47
CA SER A 159 -1.32 8.89 -20.44
C SER A 159 -2.19 10.13 -20.36
N ASP A 160 -1.73 11.14 -19.63
CA ASP A 160 -2.35 12.46 -19.65
C ASP A 160 -2.21 13.14 -21.01
#